data_AF-A0A8K0XMF6-F1
#
_entry.id   AF-A0A8K0XMF6-F1
#
_cell.length_a   1.000
_cell.length_b   1.000
_cell.length_c   1.000
_cell.angle_alpha   90.00
_cell.angle_beta   90.00
_cell.angle_gamma   90.00
#
_symmetry.space_group_name_H-M   'P 1'
#
loop_
_entity.id
_entity.type
_entity.pdbx_description
1 polymer ?
#
loop_
_entity_poly.entity_id
_entity_poly.type
_entity_poly.pdbx_seq_one_letter_code
_entity_poly.pdbx_strand_id
1 'polypeptide(L)'
;MATSHTDDHTTRSPSGVEATLAPKDAPAPFNKLGANIILRTIDFVDFRVREGILVEASSFFDDMFSLPPLPEGSGRKRKGRDDQEYRDDVPVIPVTETSRTLNNLLRFCYPVENPRLASADEICESLEASKKYLMEQAERDIKLQFADHVIREPLKLYVLSARRTWKDEMKVAAKGCLAVPFPIGTWIPEMEFMGAGPYMRLQAYHKACSDAAAAVVLREKRISSTMVEYQCSSVTEQQVWFTCNHHNGASLTETFYLPSHPHGLRAWRLVVDYLQALQAEVRVRPRGWTVLNSIKTTEYISLGTQRCKQSQCTSRIAPDLHALCKSLADAVEDAITVQLELKG
;
A
#
# COMPACT_ATOMS: atom_id res chain seq x y z
N MET A 1 -58.65 -33.78 41.78
CA MET A 1 -58.39 -32.43 42.32
C MET A 1 -57.14 -31.94 41.62
N ALA A 2 -57.27 -31.15 40.55
CA ALA A 2 -57.33 -29.67 40.59
C ALA A 2 -56.00 -29.10 41.12
N THR A 3 -55.21 -28.29 40.40
CA THR A 3 -55.50 -27.40 39.26
C THR A 3 -54.19 -26.95 38.59
N SER A 4 -54.27 -26.81 37.26
CA SER A 4 -53.59 -25.85 36.37
C SER A 4 -52.59 -24.85 36.93
N HIS A 5 -51.47 -24.65 36.21
CA HIS A 5 -51.06 -23.36 35.65
C HIS A 5 -50.14 -23.62 34.44
N THR A 6 -50.64 -23.32 33.25
CA THR A 6 -49.92 -23.26 31.98
C THR A 6 -49.61 -21.80 31.70
N ASP A 7 -48.32 -21.45 31.70
CA ASP A 7 -47.86 -20.11 31.34
C ASP A 7 -47.84 -19.93 29.82
N ASP A 8 -48.77 -19.09 29.36
CA ASP A 8 -48.92 -18.65 27.98
C ASP A 8 -47.96 -17.47 27.73
N HIS A 9 -46.73 -17.78 27.31
CA HIS A 9 -45.79 -16.77 26.83
C HIS A 9 -46.17 -16.36 25.40
N THR A 10 -47.13 -15.43 25.32
CA THR A 10 -47.42 -14.64 24.12
C THR A 10 -46.14 -13.91 23.68
N THR A 11 -45.51 -14.42 22.63
CA THR A 11 -44.36 -13.81 21.95
C THR A 11 -44.86 -12.60 21.18
N ARG A 12 -44.77 -11.43 21.82
CA ARG A 12 -45.01 -10.12 21.22
C ARG A 12 -43.85 -9.81 20.27
N SER A 13 -44.03 -10.10 18.98
CA SER A 13 -43.16 -9.62 17.91
C SER A 13 -43.01 -8.10 17.98
N PRO A 14 -41.80 -7.53 18.05
CA PRO A 14 -41.62 -6.12 17.78
C PRO A 14 -41.62 -5.94 16.26
N SER A 15 -42.74 -5.45 15.75
CA SER A 15 -42.83 -4.84 14.43
C SER A 15 -41.86 -3.66 14.40
N GLY A 16 -40.63 -3.92 13.92
CA GLY A 16 -39.64 -2.89 13.67
C GLY A 16 -40.14 -2.02 12.55
N VAL A 17 -40.59 -0.82 12.91
CA VAL A 17 -40.90 0.27 12.00
C VAL A 17 -39.63 0.58 11.22
N GLU A 18 -39.58 0.17 9.95
CA GLU A 18 -38.61 0.62 8.98
C GLU A 18 -38.86 2.11 8.76
N ALA A 19 -38.24 2.94 9.60
CA ALA A 19 -38.33 4.38 9.49
C ALA A 19 -37.76 4.78 8.12
N THR A 20 -38.65 5.11 7.19
CA THR A 20 -38.28 5.63 5.87
C THR A 20 -37.57 6.96 6.10
N LEU A 21 -36.23 6.93 6.10
CA LEU A 21 -35.42 8.14 6.29
C LEU A 21 -35.67 9.07 5.09
N ALA A 22 -36.24 10.24 5.36
CA ALA A 22 -36.45 11.26 4.34
C ALA A 22 -35.10 11.64 3.71
N PRO A 23 -35.00 11.73 2.37
CA PRO A 23 -33.74 12.01 1.71
C PRO A 23 -33.23 13.43 2.03
N LYS A 24 -31.95 13.55 2.36
CA LYS A 24 -31.29 14.82 2.72
C LYS A 24 -30.53 15.37 1.52
N ASP A 25 -30.52 16.69 1.33
CA ASP A 25 -29.67 17.28 0.28
C ASP A 25 -28.19 17.21 0.69
N ALA A 26 -27.33 16.90 -0.29
CA ALA A 26 -25.88 16.96 -0.12
C ALA A 26 -25.40 18.40 0.21
N PRO A 27 -24.22 18.58 0.83
CA PRO A 27 -23.63 19.90 0.99
C PRO A 27 -23.17 20.49 -0.35
N ALA A 28 -22.78 21.77 -0.34
CA ALA A 28 -22.12 22.40 -1.48
C ALA A 28 -20.86 21.62 -1.88
N PRO A 29 -20.54 21.48 -3.18
CA PRO A 29 -21.15 22.18 -4.32
C PRO A 29 -22.37 21.49 -4.95
N PHE A 30 -22.84 20.37 -4.40
CA PHE A 30 -23.85 19.48 -5.01
C PHE A 30 -25.29 19.74 -4.50
N ASN A 31 -25.58 20.96 -4.11
CA ASN A 31 -26.89 21.42 -3.62
C ASN A 31 -27.54 22.49 -4.51
N LYS A 32 -27.05 22.65 -5.75
CA LYS A 32 -27.53 23.69 -6.67
C LYS A 32 -28.86 23.29 -7.30
N LEU A 33 -29.90 24.12 -7.12
CA LEU A 33 -31.23 23.87 -7.68
C LEU A 33 -31.26 23.85 -9.21
N GLY A 34 -30.32 24.52 -9.88
CA GLY A 34 -30.22 24.52 -11.35
C GLY A 34 -29.60 23.25 -11.96
N ALA A 35 -29.45 22.18 -11.19
CA ALA A 35 -29.05 20.86 -11.65
C ALA A 35 -30.22 20.13 -12.31
N ASN A 36 -29.95 19.28 -13.29
CA ASN A 36 -30.97 18.57 -14.05
C ASN A 36 -31.08 17.08 -13.70
N ILE A 37 -30.25 16.58 -12.78
CA ILE A 37 -30.28 15.21 -12.26
C ILE A 37 -30.00 15.20 -10.76
N ILE A 38 -30.64 14.29 -10.04
CA ILE A 38 -30.30 13.95 -8.66
C ILE A 38 -29.75 12.52 -8.61
N LEU A 39 -28.53 12.36 -8.11
CA LEU A 39 -28.02 11.05 -7.72
C LEU A 39 -28.32 10.82 -6.23
N ARG A 40 -29.07 9.77 -5.89
CA ARG A 40 -29.39 9.43 -4.50
C ARG A 40 -28.51 8.30 -4.01
N THR A 41 -27.76 8.53 -2.95
CA THR A 41 -26.89 7.52 -2.34
C THR A 41 -27.65 6.52 -1.47
N ILE A 42 -27.00 5.40 -1.16
CA ILE A 42 -27.60 4.32 -0.35
C ILE A 42 -27.96 4.76 1.08
N ASP A 43 -27.29 5.80 1.59
CA ASP A 43 -27.55 6.47 2.87
C ASP A 43 -28.51 7.67 2.73
N PHE A 44 -29.32 7.71 1.66
CA PHE A 44 -30.39 8.67 1.39
C PHE A 44 -29.92 10.14 1.35
N VAL A 45 -28.79 10.40 0.68
CA VAL A 45 -28.32 11.76 0.40
C VAL A 45 -28.45 12.06 -1.10
N ASP A 46 -29.10 13.18 -1.42
CA ASP A 46 -29.41 13.65 -2.77
C ASP A 46 -28.34 14.62 -3.26
N PHE A 47 -27.59 14.21 -4.28
CA PHE A 47 -26.58 15.02 -4.96
C PHE A 47 -27.16 15.61 -6.24
N ARG A 48 -27.32 16.94 -6.25
CA ARG A 48 -27.75 17.68 -7.44
C ARG A 48 -26.59 17.89 -8.39
N VAL A 49 -26.65 17.25 -9.54
CA VAL A 49 -25.57 17.18 -10.54
C VAL A 49 -26.07 17.57 -11.94
N ARG A 50 -25.13 17.99 -12.79
CA ARG A 50 -25.36 18.29 -14.19
C ARG A 50 -25.02 17.07 -15.05
N GLU A 51 -25.98 16.66 -15.86
CA GLU A 51 -25.85 15.57 -16.82
C GLU A 51 -24.64 15.77 -17.74
N GLY A 52 -24.49 16.95 -18.34
CA GLY A 52 -23.37 17.22 -19.25
C GLY A 52 -21.99 17.00 -18.62
N ILE A 53 -21.80 17.28 -17.32
CA ILE A 53 -20.52 16.99 -16.64
C ILE A 53 -20.34 15.48 -16.45
N LEU A 54 -21.42 14.76 -16.11
CA LEU A 54 -21.36 13.30 -15.95
C LEU A 54 -21.07 12.59 -17.27
N VAL A 55 -21.73 13.00 -18.35
CA VAL A 55 -21.52 12.47 -19.71
C VAL A 55 -20.07 12.64 -20.16
N GLU A 56 -19.52 13.85 -20.01
CA GLU A 56 -18.12 14.14 -20.39
C GLU A 56 -17.11 13.38 -19.51
N ALA A 57 -17.44 13.13 -18.24
CA ALA A 57 -16.55 12.46 -17.31
C ALA A 57 -16.65 10.92 -17.35
N SER A 58 -17.72 10.36 -17.91
CA SER A 58 -18.09 8.95 -17.78
C SER A 58 -18.88 8.44 -18.98
N SER A 59 -18.27 7.52 -19.73
CA SER A 59 -18.95 6.81 -20.81
C SER A 59 -20.13 5.96 -20.31
N PHE A 60 -20.07 5.47 -19.06
CA PHE A 60 -21.20 4.77 -18.45
C PHE A 60 -22.43 5.67 -18.36
N PHE A 61 -22.25 6.91 -17.90
CA PHE A 61 -23.36 7.86 -17.80
C PHE A 61 -23.82 8.35 -19.18
N ASP A 62 -22.90 8.55 -20.13
CA ASP A 62 -23.24 8.86 -21.53
C ASP A 62 -24.16 7.79 -22.15
N ASP A 63 -23.77 6.52 -22.04
CA ASP A 63 -24.56 5.38 -22.52
C ASP A 63 -25.92 5.34 -21.82
N MET A 64 -25.94 5.50 -20.48
CA MET A 64 -27.17 5.43 -19.69
C MET A 64 -28.20 6.51 -20.08
N PHE A 65 -27.75 7.74 -20.34
CA PHE A 65 -28.63 8.84 -20.74
C PHE A 65 -29.04 8.78 -22.21
N SER A 66 -28.24 8.14 -23.07
CA SER A 66 -28.52 7.95 -24.50
C SER A 66 -29.55 6.86 -24.80
N LEU A 67 -29.93 6.02 -23.82
CA LEU A 67 -30.87 4.92 -24.04
C LEU A 67 -32.27 5.45 -24.42
N PRO A 68 -32.83 5.06 -25.58
CA PRO A 68 -34.17 5.49 -25.96
C PRO A 68 -35.22 4.90 -25.00
N PRO A 69 -36.34 5.61 -24.80
CA PRO A 69 -37.53 5.03 -24.20
C PRO A 69 -37.88 3.70 -24.87
N LEU A 70 -37.91 2.60 -24.12
CA LEU A 70 -38.38 1.32 -24.65
C LEU A 70 -39.79 1.53 -25.27
N PRO A 71 -40.04 1.03 -26.49
CA PRO A 71 -41.31 1.25 -27.17
C PRO A 71 -42.48 0.65 -26.38
N GLU A 72 -43.54 1.43 -26.26
CA GLU A 72 -44.82 1.01 -25.66
C GLU A 72 -45.39 -0.16 -26.46
N GLY A 73 -45.18 -1.39 -25.98
CA GLY A 73 -45.73 -2.57 -26.67
C GLY A 73 -45.07 -3.91 -26.36
N SER A 74 -43.90 -3.95 -25.71
CA SER A 74 -43.36 -5.24 -25.26
C SER A 74 -44.14 -5.73 -24.03
N GLY A 75 -45.13 -6.59 -24.26
CA GLY A 75 -46.09 -7.16 -23.29
C GLY A 75 -45.50 -8.04 -22.17
N ARG A 76 -44.29 -7.76 -21.69
CA ARG A 76 -43.89 -8.10 -20.32
C ARG A 76 -44.19 -6.88 -19.46
N LYS A 77 -45.28 -6.92 -18.69
CA LYS A 77 -45.52 -5.97 -17.59
C LYS A 77 -44.31 -6.02 -16.65
N ARG A 78 -43.31 -5.18 -16.88
CA ARG A 78 -42.42 -4.70 -15.82
C ARG A 78 -43.27 -3.74 -15.00
N LYS A 79 -43.42 -4.00 -13.69
CA LYS A 79 -43.46 -2.90 -12.73
C LYS A 79 -42.24 -2.02 -13.01
N GLY A 80 -42.38 -0.71 -13.17
CA GLY A 80 -41.20 0.16 -13.22
C GLY A 80 -41.00 1.02 -14.45
N ARG A 81 -42.03 1.70 -14.94
CA ARG A 81 -41.82 3.01 -15.58
C ARG A 81 -42.73 4.11 -15.03
N ASP A 82 -43.80 3.74 -14.34
CA ASP A 82 -44.49 4.57 -13.34
C ASP A 82 -43.69 4.72 -12.02
N ASP A 83 -42.50 4.11 -11.90
CA ASP A 83 -41.68 4.12 -10.67
C ASP A 83 -40.44 5.05 -10.78
N GLN A 84 -40.33 5.89 -11.81
CA GLN A 84 -39.26 6.88 -11.89
C GLN A 84 -39.51 7.96 -10.83
N GLU A 85 -38.66 7.99 -9.81
CA GLU A 85 -38.76 9.00 -8.78
C GLU A 85 -38.31 10.37 -9.31
N TYR A 86 -39.08 11.40 -8.96
CA TYR A 86 -38.75 12.80 -9.19
C TYR A 86 -38.76 13.55 -7.87
N ARG A 87 -37.86 14.51 -7.73
CA ARG A 87 -37.84 15.46 -6.62
C ARG A 87 -37.64 16.86 -7.19
N ASP A 88 -38.59 17.75 -6.94
CA ASP A 88 -38.64 19.10 -7.50
C ASP A 88 -38.55 19.10 -9.05
N ASP A 89 -39.33 18.23 -9.69
CA ASP A 89 -39.34 18.01 -11.16
C ASP A 89 -38.00 17.54 -11.77
N VAL A 90 -37.04 17.14 -10.92
CA VAL A 90 -35.74 16.60 -11.34
C VAL A 90 -35.73 15.08 -11.15
N PRO A 91 -35.32 14.29 -12.17
CA PRO A 91 -35.25 12.84 -12.06
C PRO A 91 -34.21 12.41 -11.01
N VAL A 92 -34.59 11.44 -10.18
CA VAL A 92 -33.75 10.84 -9.14
C VAL A 92 -33.24 9.48 -9.62
N ILE A 93 -31.93 9.30 -9.57
CA ILE A 93 -31.24 8.06 -9.96
C ILE A 93 -30.59 7.49 -8.69
N PRO A 94 -31.04 6.33 -8.19
CA PRO A 94 -30.42 5.70 -7.03
C PRO A 94 -29.06 5.12 -7.41
N VAL A 95 -28.09 5.26 -6.50
CA VAL A 95 -26.75 4.68 -6.59
C VAL A 95 -26.42 3.86 -5.34
N THR A 96 -25.46 2.95 -5.44
CA THR A 96 -25.12 2.00 -4.34
C THR A 96 -24.04 2.56 -3.41
N GLU A 97 -23.40 3.65 -3.82
CA GLU A 97 -22.32 4.32 -3.14
C GLU A 97 -22.87 5.10 -1.93
N THR A 98 -22.04 5.26 -0.91
CA THR A 98 -22.33 6.15 0.20
C THR A 98 -22.19 7.61 -0.22
N SER A 99 -22.82 8.52 0.53
CA SER A 99 -22.65 9.97 0.36
C SER A 99 -21.19 10.41 0.34
N ARG A 100 -20.34 9.83 1.19
CA ARG A 100 -18.90 10.12 1.22
C ARG A 100 -18.20 9.71 -0.08
N THR A 101 -18.41 8.48 -0.52
CA THR A 101 -17.79 7.95 -1.74
C THR A 101 -18.22 8.73 -2.98
N LEU A 102 -19.53 8.99 -3.11
CA LEU A 102 -20.07 9.73 -4.25
C LEU A 102 -19.58 11.19 -4.23
N ASN A 103 -19.56 11.85 -3.07
CA ASN A 103 -19.01 13.19 -2.93
C ASN A 103 -17.55 13.26 -3.41
N ASN A 104 -16.72 12.31 -2.97
CA ASN A 104 -15.32 12.25 -3.39
C ASN A 104 -15.20 12.07 -4.90
N LEU A 105 -15.91 11.10 -5.47
CA LEU A 105 -15.87 10.82 -6.89
C LEU A 105 -16.31 12.02 -7.74
N LEU A 106 -17.43 12.66 -7.38
CA LEU A 106 -17.94 13.82 -8.11
C LEU A 106 -16.97 15.01 -8.04
N ARG A 107 -16.26 15.22 -6.93
CA ARG A 107 -15.27 16.32 -6.83
C ARG A 107 -14.07 16.16 -7.75
N PHE A 108 -13.74 14.94 -8.20
CA PHE A 108 -12.73 14.75 -9.25
C PHE A 108 -13.22 15.15 -10.65
N CYS A 109 -14.53 15.20 -10.86
CA CYS A 109 -15.14 15.48 -12.18
C CYS A 109 -15.60 16.94 -12.32
N TYR A 110 -15.86 17.61 -11.20
CA TYR A 110 -16.35 18.98 -11.18
C TYR A 110 -15.18 19.97 -11.10
N PRO A 111 -15.34 21.21 -11.60
CA PRO A 111 -14.32 22.26 -11.53
C PRO A 111 -14.20 22.83 -10.11
N VAL A 112 -13.75 21.98 -9.20
CA VAL A 112 -13.49 22.26 -7.78
C VAL A 112 -12.17 21.60 -7.38
N GLU A 113 -11.69 21.88 -6.18
CA GLU A 113 -10.49 21.22 -5.69
C GLU A 113 -10.72 19.71 -5.54
N ASN A 114 -9.81 18.91 -6.10
CA ASN A 114 -9.79 17.46 -5.93
C ASN A 114 -9.74 17.11 -4.44
N PRO A 115 -10.53 16.13 -3.98
CA PRO A 115 -10.54 15.75 -2.58
C PRO A 115 -9.23 15.03 -2.22
N ARG A 116 -8.77 15.24 -0.98
CA ARG A 116 -7.75 14.38 -0.37
C ARG A 116 -8.44 13.24 0.33
N LEU A 117 -8.11 12.01 -0.06
CA LEU A 117 -8.67 10.80 0.51
C LEU A 117 -7.85 10.42 1.75
N ALA A 118 -8.50 10.29 2.90
CA ALA A 118 -7.80 10.30 4.19
C ALA A 118 -7.31 8.92 4.64
N SER A 119 -7.93 7.85 4.12
CA SER A 119 -7.72 6.47 4.57
C SER A 119 -7.69 5.49 3.39
N ALA A 120 -7.13 4.30 3.64
CA ALA A 120 -7.12 3.22 2.67
C ALA A 120 -8.54 2.81 2.21
N ASP A 121 -9.53 2.83 3.12
CA ASP A 121 -10.92 2.53 2.78
C ASP A 121 -11.50 3.58 1.82
N GLU A 122 -11.32 4.88 2.12
CA GLU A 122 -11.82 5.96 1.26
C GLU A 122 -11.19 5.92 -0.14
N ILE A 123 -9.90 5.62 -0.22
CA ILE A 123 -9.19 5.44 -1.49
C ILE A 123 -9.79 4.27 -2.28
N CYS A 124 -9.91 3.10 -1.65
CA CYS A 124 -10.42 1.92 -2.34
C CYS A 124 -11.91 2.03 -2.71
N GLU A 125 -12.75 2.61 -1.85
CA GLU A 125 -14.18 2.87 -2.16
C GLU A 125 -14.32 3.83 -3.35
N SER A 126 -13.54 4.93 -3.35
CA SER A 126 -13.58 5.91 -4.44
C SER A 126 -13.03 5.33 -5.74
N LEU A 127 -11.95 4.54 -5.68
CA LEU A 127 -11.37 3.87 -6.84
C LEU A 127 -12.36 2.84 -7.43
N GLU A 128 -13.08 2.11 -6.59
CA GLU A 128 -14.10 1.15 -7.01
C GLU A 128 -15.25 1.83 -7.72
N ALA A 129 -15.75 2.94 -7.17
CA ALA A 129 -16.78 3.75 -7.82
C ALA A 129 -16.27 4.34 -9.15
N SER A 130 -15.03 4.84 -9.21
CA SER A 130 -14.45 5.37 -10.46
C SER A 130 -14.38 4.32 -11.57
N LYS A 131 -14.00 3.08 -11.23
CA LYS A 131 -13.97 1.95 -12.17
C LYS A 131 -15.38 1.53 -12.59
N LYS A 132 -16.33 1.45 -11.64
CA LYS A 132 -17.74 1.11 -11.91
C LYS A 132 -18.39 2.08 -12.88
N TYR A 133 -18.12 3.38 -12.71
CA TYR A 133 -18.66 4.44 -13.56
C TYR A 133 -17.76 4.80 -14.73
N LEU A 134 -16.69 4.05 -15.01
CA LEU A 134 -15.78 4.31 -16.13
C LEU A 134 -15.27 5.76 -16.18
N MET A 135 -14.96 6.34 -15.00
CA MET A 135 -14.46 7.71 -14.85
C MET A 135 -12.93 7.72 -14.89
N GLU A 136 -12.36 7.59 -16.07
CA GLU A 136 -10.91 7.34 -16.24
C GLU A 136 -10.00 8.41 -15.60
N GLN A 137 -10.37 9.69 -15.71
CA GLN A 137 -9.56 10.77 -15.13
C GLN A 137 -9.58 10.70 -13.60
N ALA A 138 -10.75 10.47 -13.00
CA ALA A 138 -10.87 10.27 -11.56
C ALA A 138 -10.10 9.02 -11.12
N GLU A 139 -10.19 7.92 -11.87
CA GLU A 139 -9.42 6.69 -11.60
C GLU A 139 -7.90 6.98 -11.56
N ARG A 140 -7.37 7.72 -12.54
CA ARG A 140 -5.95 8.11 -12.58
C ARG A 140 -5.56 8.94 -11.35
N ASP A 141 -6.35 9.94 -10.99
CA ASP A 141 -6.05 10.83 -9.86
C ASP A 141 -6.13 10.10 -8.51
N ILE A 142 -7.09 9.18 -8.37
CA ILE A 142 -7.23 8.35 -7.17
C ILE A 142 -6.04 7.36 -7.07
N LYS A 143 -5.58 6.79 -8.19
CA LYS A 143 -4.40 5.91 -8.21
C LYS A 143 -3.11 6.62 -7.77
N LEU A 144 -2.98 7.92 -8.06
CA LEU A 144 -1.86 8.72 -7.53
C LEU A 144 -1.93 8.82 -6.00
N GLN A 145 -3.11 9.10 -5.44
CA GLN A 145 -3.30 9.12 -3.99
C GLN A 145 -3.13 7.74 -3.35
N PHE A 146 -3.53 6.66 -4.04
CA PHE A 146 -3.26 5.28 -3.62
C PHE A 146 -1.76 5.06 -3.43
N ALA A 147 -0.95 5.41 -4.44
CA ALA A 147 0.50 5.21 -4.40
C ALA A 147 1.18 6.02 -3.27
N ASP A 148 0.73 7.24 -3.00
CA ASP A 148 1.21 8.06 -1.88
C ASP A 148 0.84 7.43 -0.52
N HIS A 149 -0.40 6.95 -0.40
CA HIS A 149 -0.91 6.39 0.85
C HIS A 149 -0.34 5.00 1.21
N VAL A 150 0.25 4.29 0.24
CA VAL A 150 0.98 3.03 0.46
C VAL A 150 2.09 3.17 1.51
N ILE A 151 2.68 4.36 1.67
CA ILE A 151 3.71 4.58 2.71
C ILE A 151 3.12 4.45 4.12
N ARG A 152 1.83 4.75 4.30
CA ARG A 152 1.15 4.79 5.59
C ARG A 152 0.46 3.48 5.93
N GLU A 153 -0.29 2.92 4.98
CA GLU A 153 -1.12 1.73 5.20
C GLU A 153 -0.92 0.64 4.13
N PRO A 154 0.33 0.18 3.88
CA PRO A 154 0.63 -0.70 2.75
C PRO A 154 -0.11 -2.04 2.83
N LEU A 155 -0.17 -2.65 4.02
CA LEU A 155 -0.83 -3.94 4.21
C LEU A 155 -2.34 -3.83 4.01
N LYS A 156 -2.97 -2.78 4.55
CA LYS A 156 -4.41 -2.56 4.39
C LYS A 156 -4.78 -2.31 2.93
N LEU A 157 -4.01 -1.51 2.20
CA LEU A 157 -4.21 -1.29 0.76
C LEU A 157 -4.00 -2.57 -0.04
N TYR A 158 -3.00 -3.39 0.29
CA TYR A 158 -2.82 -4.70 -0.34
C TYR A 158 -4.05 -5.58 -0.13
N VAL A 159 -4.57 -5.59 1.10
CA VAL A 159 -5.70 -6.42 1.49
C VAL A 159 -6.98 -6.02 0.77
N LEU A 160 -7.28 -4.72 0.75
CA LEU A 160 -8.43 -4.15 0.07
C LEU A 160 -8.35 -4.34 -1.45
N SER A 161 -7.15 -4.27 -2.02
CA SER A 161 -6.91 -4.53 -3.45
C SER A 161 -7.08 -6.03 -3.78
N ALA A 162 -6.60 -6.92 -2.91
CA ALA A 162 -6.72 -8.36 -3.07
C ALA A 162 -8.19 -8.82 -3.06
N ARG A 163 -9.01 -8.28 -2.15
CA ARG A 163 -10.46 -8.55 -2.09
C ARG A 163 -11.18 -8.14 -3.38
N ARG A 164 -10.66 -7.16 -4.11
CA ARG A 164 -11.21 -6.64 -5.37
C ARG A 164 -10.51 -7.16 -6.61
N THR A 165 -9.53 -8.08 -6.45
CA THR A 165 -8.72 -8.63 -7.54
C THR A 165 -7.94 -7.59 -8.37
N TRP A 166 -7.60 -6.46 -7.76
CA TRP A 166 -6.89 -5.36 -8.38
C TRP A 166 -5.39 -5.61 -8.44
N LYS A 167 -4.97 -6.35 -9.47
CA LYS A 167 -3.60 -6.91 -9.57
C LYS A 167 -2.51 -5.83 -9.58
N ASP A 168 -2.73 -4.70 -10.23
CA ASP A 168 -1.71 -3.65 -10.31
C ASP A 168 -1.55 -2.93 -8.96
N GLU A 169 -2.66 -2.58 -8.33
CA GLU A 169 -2.70 -1.98 -7.00
C GLU A 169 -2.11 -2.92 -5.93
N MET A 170 -2.36 -4.23 -6.04
CA MET A 170 -1.72 -5.25 -5.21
C MET A 170 -0.20 -5.23 -5.34
N LYS A 171 0.37 -5.09 -6.55
CA LYS A 171 1.83 -5.03 -6.74
C LYS A 171 2.43 -3.78 -6.09
N VAL A 172 1.78 -2.62 -6.25
CA VAL A 172 2.21 -1.36 -5.64
C VAL A 172 2.21 -1.48 -4.11
N ALA A 173 1.10 -1.96 -3.54
CA ALA A 173 0.96 -2.12 -2.09
C ALA A 173 1.90 -3.20 -1.51
N ALA A 174 2.14 -4.30 -2.23
CA ALA A 174 3.09 -5.34 -1.83
C ALA A 174 4.52 -4.80 -1.75
N LYS A 175 4.95 -3.99 -2.72
CA LYS A 175 6.25 -3.31 -2.65
C LYS A 175 6.33 -2.36 -1.45
N GLY A 176 5.23 -1.67 -1.12
CA GLY A 176 5.13 -0.88 0.11
C GLY A 176 5.29 -1.70 1.39
N CYS A 177 4.75 -2.93 1.43
CA CYS A 177 4.87 -3.82 2.58
C CYS A 177 6.32 -4.20 2.91
N LEU A 178 7.26 -4.10 1.95
CA LEU A 178 8.68 -4.32 2.20
C LEU A 178 9.31 -3.25 3.12
N ALA A 179 8.68 -2.07 3.27
CA ALA A 179 9.16 -1.01 4.15
C ALA A 179 8.82 -1.26 5.63
N VAL A 180 7.96 -2.25 5.93
CA VAL A 180 7.50 -2.56 7.28
C VAL A 180 7.83 -4.01 7.67
N PRO A 181 8.02 -4.30 8.97
CA PRO A 181 8.11 -5.68 9.44
C PRO A 181 6.84 -6.46 9.10
N PHE A 182 6.99 -7.66 8.55
CA PHE A 182 5.86 -8.52 8.19
C PHE A 182 6.07 -9.97 8.68
N PRO A 183 6.11 -10.19 10.01
CA PRO A 183 6.28 -11.53 10.56
C PRO A 183 5.13 -12.47 10.18
N ILE A 184 5.39 -13.77 10.24
CA ILE A 184 4.35 -14.79 10.09
C ILE A 184 3.31 -14.58 11.20
N GLY A 185 2.03 -14.56 10.82
CA GLY A 185 0.92 -14.33 11.76
C GLY A 185 0.50 -12.88 11.90
N THR A 186 1.11 -11.91 11.17
CA THR A 186 0.56 -10.55 11.08
C THR A 186 -0.88 -10.61 10.57
N TRP A 187 -1.79 -9.97 11.31
CA TRP A 187 -3.21 -9.89 11.03
C TRP A 187 -3.73 -8.46 11.20
N ILE A 188 -4.66 -8.06 10.34
CA ILE A 188 -5.47 -6.84 10.47
C ILE A 188 -6.95 -7.19 10.21
N PRO A 189 -7.93 -6.45 10.76
CA PRO A 189 -9.35 -6.77 10.61
C PRO A 189 -9.82 -6.95 9.16
N GLU A 190 -9.25 -6.21 8.22
CA GLU A 190 -9.62 -6.27 6.80
C GLU A 190 -9.25 -7.61 6.14
N MET A 191 -8.36 -8.41 6.77
CA MET A 191 -7.98 -9.74 6.31
C MET A 191 -9.04 -10.80 6.58
N GLU A 192 -9.99 -10.56 7.47
CA GLU A 192 -11.06 -11.52 7.83
C GLU A 192 -11.81 -12.05 6.59
N PHE A 193 -12.02 -11.17 5.61
CA PHE A 193 -12.74 -11.47 4.38
C PHE A 193 -11.81 -11.68 3.16
N MET A 194 -10.51 -11.80 3.39
CA MET A 194 -9.55 -12.14 2.34
C MET A 194 -9.34 -13.65 2.30
N GLY A 195 -9.28 -14.24 1.11
CA GLY A 195 -8.77 -15.60 0.97
C GLY A 195 -7.32 -15.74 1.47
N ALA A 196 -6.94 -16.92 1.97
CA ALA A 196 -5.58 -17.17 2.44
C ALA A 196 -4.51 -17.04 1.34
N GLY A 197 -4.88 -17.26 0.08
CA GLY A 197 -3.96 -17.25 -1.06
C GLY A 197 -3.15 -15.95 -1.22
N PRO A 198 -3.80 -14.77 -1.37
CA PRO A 198 -3.08 -13.50 -1.45
C PRO A 198 -2.17 -13.22 -0.24
N TYR A 199 -2.55 -13.61 0.97
CA TYR A 199 -1.69 -13.48 2.15
C TYR A 199 -0.43 -14.35 2.06
N MET A 200 -0.59 -15.64 1.72
CA MET A 200 0.55 -16.56 1.55
C MET A 200 1.52 -16.07 0.48
N ARG A 201 1.02 -15.51 -0.62
CA ARG A 201 1.87 -14.96 -1.69
C ARG A 201 2.60 -13.69 -1.26
N LEU A 202 1.97 -12.83 -0.46
CA LEU A 202 2.66 -11.66 0.11
C LEU A 202 3.76 -12.08 1.10
N GLN A 203 3.52 -13.08 1.94
CA GLN A 203 4.53 -13.64 2.85
C GLN A 203 5.72 -14.23 2.08
N ALA A 204 5.45 -15.03 1.04
CA ALA A 204 6.50 -15.59 0.19
C ALA A 204 7.30 -14.49 -0.54
N TYR A 205 6.61 -13.48 -1.07
CA TYR A 205 7.23 -12.32 -1.72
C TYR A 205 8.11 -11.52 -0.76
N HIS A 206 7.63 -11.20 0.44
CA HIS A 206 8.40 -10.48 1.45
C HIS A 206 9.65 -11.26 1.84
N LYS A 207 9.51 -12.56 2.12
CA LYS A 207 10.65 -13.45 2.39
C LYS A 207 11.68 -13.48 1.26
N ALA A 208 11.23 -13.63 0.01
CA ALA A 208 12.13 -13.66 -1.15
C ALA A 208 12.90 -12.34 -1.30
N CYS A 209 12.22 -11.20 -1.12
CA CYS A 209 12.86 -9.89 -1.13
C CYS A 209 13.84 -9.72 0.03
N SER A 210 13.48 -10.17 1.24
CA SER A 210 14.37 -10.16 2.41
C SER A 210 15.63 -10.98 2.19
N ASP A 211 15.52 -12.17 1.60
CA ASP A 211 16.67 -13.02 1.33
C ASP A 211 17.57 -12.43 0.23
N ALA A 212 16.98 -11.87 -0.84
CA ALA A 212 17.72 -11.20 -1.91
C ALA A 212 18.45 -9.93 -1.41
N ALA A 213 17.75 -9.07 -0.68
CA ALA A 213 18.29 -7.84 -0.12
C ALA A 213 19.39 -8.12 0.91
N ALA A 214 19.22 -9.14 1.76
CA ALA A 214 20.24 -9.53 2.73
C ALA A 214 21.52 -10.06 2.05
N ALA A 215 21.38 -10.78 0.94
CA ALA A 215 22.51 -11.36 0.22
C ALA A 215 23.39 -10.29 -0.46
N VAL A 216 22.82 -9.18 -0.91
CA VAL A 216 23.60 -8.06 -1.49
C VAL A 216 24.31 -7.22 -0.43
N VAL A 217 23.75 -7.13 0.79
CA VAL A 217 24.40 -6.45 1.91
C VAL A 217 25.65 -7.20 2.37
N LEU A 218 25.51 -8.50 2.63
CA LEU A 218 26.62 -9.34 3.06
C LEU A 218 26.36 -10.79 2.68
N ARG A 219 27.34 -11.44 2.06
CA ARG A 219 27.33 -12.89 1.87
C ARG A 219 28.43 -13.51 2.73
N GLU A 220 28.03 -14.44 3.57
CA GLU A 220 28.93 -15.19 4.44
C GLU A 220 29.04 -16.64 3.96
N LYS A 221 30.27 -17.14 3.87
CA LYS A 221 30.53 -18.55 3.57
C LYS A 221 31.54 -19.09 4.56
N ARG A 222 31.09 -20.04 5.39
CA ARG A 222 31.95 -20.69 6.37
C ARG A 222 32.82 -21.73 5.68
N ILE A 223 34.14 -21.57 5.73
CA ILE A 223 35.11 -22.54 5.18
C ILE A 223 35.48 -23.57 6.25
N SER A 224 35.70 -23.11 7.49
CA SER A 224 36.12 -23.95 8.61
C SER A 224 35.52 -23.48 9.92
N SER A 225 35.92 -24.09 11.04
CA SER A 225 35.50 -23.68 12.38
C SER A 225 35.90 -22.23 12.70
N THR A 226 37.04 -21.77 12.18
CA THR A 226 37.67 -20.47 12.48
C THR A 226 37.70 -19.49 11.31
N MET A 227 37.39 -19.93 10.09
CA MET A 227 37.50 -19.10 8.88
C MET A 227 36.16 -18.93 8.18
N VAL A 228 35.77 -17.67 7.97
CA VAL A 228 34.57 -17.24 7.24
C VAL A 228 34.99 -16.31 6.11
N GLU A 229 34.51 -16.58 4.90
CA GLU A 229 34.63 -15.66 3.76
C GLU A 229 33.49 -14.66 3.81
N TYR A 230 33.84 -13.38 3.78
CA TYR A 230 32.89 -12.28 3.66
C TYR A 230 32.95 -11.67 2.26
N GLN A 231 31.78 -11.46 1.65
CA GLN A 231 31.63 -10.82 0.35
C GLN A 231 30.54 -9.75 0.40
N CYS A 232 30.81 -8.60 -0.20
CA CYS A 232 29.83 -7.54 -0.43
C CYS A 232 30.23 -6.84 -1.73
N SER A 233 29.30 -6.68 -2.68
CA SER A 233 29.61 -6.09 -3.99
C SER A 233 29.76 -4.58 -3.95
N SER A 234 29.24 -3.92 -2.92
CA SER A 234 29.25 -2.47 -2.76
C SER A 234 30.48 -1.93 -2.01
N VAL A 235 31.31 -2.81 -1.45
CA VAL A 235 32.59 -2.41 -0.85
C VAL A 235 33.70 -2.35 -1.91
N THR A 236 34.65 -1.45 -1.71
CA THR A 236 35.79 -1.26 -2.61
C THR A 236 37.10 -1.21 -1.81
N GLU A 237 38.18 -1.70 -2.41
CA GLU A 237 39.52 -1.73 -1.81
C GLU A 237 40.06 -0.35 -1.37
N GLN A 238 39.47 0.74 -1.88
CA GLN A 238 39.87 2.10 -1.55
C GLN A 238 39.36 2.56 -0.18
N GLN A 239 38.37 1.89 0.40
CA GLN A 239 37.73 2.33 1.65
C GLN A 239 38.67 2.19 2.87
N VAL A 240 38.48 3.07 3.86
CA VAL A 240 39.40 3.24 5.00
C VAL A 240 39.65 1.95 5.80
N TRP A 241 38.67 1.06 5.88
CA TRP A 241 38.80 -0.23 6.59
C TRP A 241 39.69 -1.25 5.85
N PHE A 242 40.01 -1.04 4.57
CA PHE A 242 41.00 -1.82 3.82
C PHE A 242 42.37 -1.12 3.76
N THR A 243 42.39 0.21 3.69
CA THR A 243 43.62 0.98 3.49
C THR A 243 44.34 1.36 4.79
N CYS A 244 43.74 1.10 5.96
CA CYS A 244 44.36 1.48 7.23
C CYS A 244 45.35 0.44 7.75
N ASN A 245 46.60 0.88 7.93
CA ASN A 245 47.72 0.06 8.42
C ASN A 245 47.94 0.15 9.95
N HIS A 246 47.04 0.80 10.71
CA HIS A 246 47.17 0.97 12.17
C HIS A 246 46.55 -0.18 12.99
N HIS A 247 45.87 -1.14 12.34
CA HIS A 247 45.17 -2.24 12.99
C HIS A 247 45.71 -3.59 12.52
N ASN A 248 46.90 -3.96 13.01
CA ASN A 248 47.60 -5.18 12.60
C ASN A 248 47.31 -6.42 13.47
N GLY A 249 46.39 -6.31 14.44
CA GLY A 249 46.00 -7.44 15.29
C GLY A 249 45.06 -8.41 14.57
N ALA A 250 45.34 -9.71 14.65
CA ALA A 250 44.50 -10.77 14.06
C ALA A 250 43.06 -10.75 14.60
N SER A 251 42.83 -10.27 15.84
CA SER A 251 41.50 -10.13 16.45
C SER A 251 40.71 -8.91 15.98
N LEU A 252 41.36 -7.96 15.29
CA LEU A 252 40.76 -6.71 14.84
C LEU A 252 40.46 -6.69 13.34
N THR A 253 40.79 -7.77 12.64
CA THR A 253 40.69 -7.84 11.19
C THR A 253 40.05 -9.15 10.72
N GLU A 254 39.29 -9.07 9.63
CA GLU A 254 38.62 -10.18 8.97
C GLU A 254 39.03 -10.23 7.49
N THR A 255 38.83 -11.36 6.82
CA THR A 255 39.19 -11.53 5.40
C THR A 255 37.96 -11.32 4.52
N PHE A 256 38.00 -10.28 3.68
CA PHE A 256 37.00 -9.99 2.65
C PHE A 256 37.48 -10.41 1.28
N TYR A 257 36.57 -10.93 0.47
CA TYR A 257 36.86 -11.30 -0.91
C TYR A 257 36.19 -10.30 -1.85
N LEU A 258 37.02 -9.59 -2.62
CA LEU A 258 36.58 -8.72 -3.69
C LEU A 258 36.87 -9.39 -5.04
N PRO A 259 36.10 -9.09 -6.10
CA PRO A 259 36.41 -9.59 -7.44
C PRO A 259 37.84 -9.25 -7.90
N SER A 260 38.35 -8.08 -7.51
CA SER A 260 39.73 -7.63 -7.79
C SER A 260 40.80 -8.34 -6.94
N HIS A 261 40.41 -9.00 -5.85
CA HIS A 261 41.33 -9.56 -4.84
C HIS A 261 40.94 -11.00 -4.49
N PRO A 262 41.28 -11.98 -5.34
CA PRO A 262 40.88 -13.39 -5.14
C PRO A 262 41.54 -14.05 -3.92
N HIS A 263 42.67 -13.52 -3.46
CA HIS A 263 43.35 -13.98 -2.24
C HIS A 263 42.79 -13.36 -0.95
N GLY A 264 41.83 -12.45 -1.08
CA GLY A 264 41.21 -11.74 0.03
C GLY A 264 42.02 -10.52 0.52
N LEU A 265 41.30 -9.54 1.05
CA LEU A 265 41.83 -8.35 1.70
C LEU A 265 41.50 -8.39 3.19
N ARG A 266 42.46 -7.98 4.03
CA ARG A 266 42.20 -7.78 5.46
C ARG A 266 41.43 -6.48 5.64
N ALA A 267 40.25 -6.57 6.21
CA ALA A 267 39.43 -5.43 6.60
C ALA A 267 39.28 -5.36 8.11
N TRP A 268 38.96 -4.20 8.65
CA TRP A 268 38.59 -4.10 10.06
C TRP A 268 37.37 -4.95 10.38
N ARG A 269 37.40 -5.69 11.49
CA ARG A 269 36.23 -6.44 11.97
C ARG A 269 34.99 -5.57 12.17
N LEU A 270 35.19 -4.29 12.46
CA LEU A 270 34.13 -3.29 12.59
C LEU A 270 33.21 -3.22 11.35
N VAL A 271 33.74 -3.36 10.13
CA VAL A 271 32.89 -3.30 8.92
C VAL A 271 32.08 -4.58 8.75
N VAL A 272 32.59 -5.74 9.20
CA VAL A 272 31.82 -6.99 9.23
C VAL A 272 30.65 -6.85 10.21
N ASP A 273 30.94 -6.44 11.44
CA ASP A 273 29.92 -6.26 12.48
C ASP A 273 28.83 -5.27 12.01
N TYR A 274 29.22 -4.20 11.31
CA TYR A 274 28.31 -3.24 10.70
C TYR A 274 27.42 -3.86 9.62
N LEU A 275 28.02 -4.56 8.66
CA LEU A 275 27.30 -5.18 7.56
C LEU A 275 26.35 -6.28 8.05
N GLN A 276 26.72 -7.02 9.09
CA GLN A 276 25.84 -7.99 9.76
C GLN A 276 24.65 -7.31 10.42
N ALA A 277 24.87 -6.19 11.13
CA ALA A 277 23.80 -5.42 11.75
C ALA A 277 22.84 -4.85 10.70
N LEU A 278 23.36 -4.28 9.61
CA LEU A 278 22.54 -3.81 8.49
C LEU A 278 21.78 -4.95 7.83
N GLN A 279 22.42 -6.10 7.60
CA GLN A 279 21.79 -7.25 7.01
C GLN A 279 20.58 -7.69 7.85
N ALA A 280 20.71 -7.70 9.18
CA ALA A 280 19.61 -8.01 10.08
C ALA A 280 18.43 -7.01 9.94
N GLU A 281 18.71 -5.71 9.82
CA GLU A 281 17.66 -4.70 9.59
C GLU A 281 16.97 -4.85 8.24
N VAL A 282 17.74 -5.11 7.18
CA VAL A 282 17.25 -5.30 5.80
C VAL A 282 16.43 -6.59 5.67
N ARG A 283 16.75 -7.64 6.43
CA ARG A 283 15.92 -8.86 6.49
C ARG A 283 14.51 -8.58 7.01
N VAL A 284 14.36 -7.59 7.88
CA VAL A 284 13.05 -7.20 8.43
C VAL A 284 12.34 -6.22 7.50
N ARG A 285 13.08 -5.27 6.92
CA ARG A 285 12.56 -4.22 6.03
C ARG A 285 13.40 -4.15 4.74
N PRO A 286 13.14 -5.00 3.73
CA PRO A 286 13.95 -5.08 2.52
C PRO A 286 13.69 -3.90 1.55
N ARG A 287 14.20 -2.73 1.91
CA ARG A 287 14.17 -1.50 1.11
C ARG A 287 15.53 -0.80 1.21
N GLY A 288 15.96 -0.13 0.16
CA GLY A 288 17.15 0.72 0.19
C GLY A 288 17.03 1.83 1.24
N TRP A 289 15.80 2.31 1.47
CA TRP A 289 15.48 3.27 2.54
C TRP A 289 15.91 2.79 3.94
N THR A 290 15.84 1.48 4.21
CA THR A 290 16.27 0.89 5.49
C THR A 290 17.78 1.07 5.71
N VAL A 291 18.57 0.91 4.65
CA VAL A 291 20.03 1.11 4.70
C VAL A 291 20.35 2.59 4.93
N LEU A 292 19.72 3.48 4.16
CA LEU A 292 19.96 4.93 4.23
C LEU A 292 19.61 5.54 5.60
N ASN A 293 18.63 4.97 6.30
CA ASN A 293 18.13 5.49 7.58
C ASN A 293 18.51 4.61 8.77
N SER A 294 19.48 3.72 8.60
CA SER A 294 19.96 2.89 9.71
C SER A 294 20.77 3.73 10.71
N ILE A 295 20.31 3.77 11.96
CA ILE A 295 21.03 4.34 13.10
C ILE A 295 22.40 3.68 13.31
N LYS A 296 22.60 2.45 12.82
CA LYS A 296 23.89 1.75 12.87
C LYS A 296 24.97 2.52 12.14
N THR A 297 24.66 3.22 11.05
CA THR A 297 25.66 3.99 10.32
C THR A 297 26.36 4.99 11.24
N THR A 298 25.61 5.77 12.02
CA THR A 298 26.17 6.74 12.98
C THR A 298 26.91 6.07 14.14
N GLU A 299 26.36 4.97 14.69
CA GLU A 299 27.01 4.20 15.75
C GLU A 299 28.40 3.71 15.31
N TYR A 300 28.50 3.15 14.11
CA TYR A 300 29.73 2.56 13.58
C TYR A 300 30.75 3.62 13.11
N ILE A 301 30.30 4.79 12.65
CA ILE A 301 31.18 5.96 12.43
C ILE A 301 31.86 6.36 13.76
N SER A 302 31.10 6.45 14.84
CA SER A 302 31.62 6.80 16.16
C SER A 302 32.61 5.74 16.67
N LEU A 303 32.25 4.46 16.59
CA LEU A 303 33.12 3.35 16.99
C LEU A 303 34.41 3.31 16.16
N GLY A 304 34.34 3.54 14.85
CA GLY A 304 35.51 3.58 13.97
C GLY A 304 36.46 4.71 14.35
N THR A 305 35.91 5.89 14.66
CA THR A 305 36.67 7.06 15.11
C THR A 305 37.36 6.82 16.45
N GLN A 306 36.71 6.08 17.36
CA GLN A 306 37.29 5.72 18.66
C GLN A 306 38.38 4.65 18.54
N ARG A 307 38.21 3.68 17.63
CA ARG A 307 39.19 2.60 17.42
C ARG A 307 40.47 3.11 16.77
N CYS A 308 40.38 3.98 15.76
CA CYS A 308 41.56 4.54 15.09
C CYS A 308 41.66 6.04 15.33
N LYS A 309 42.58 6.47 16.20
CA LYS A 309 42.77 7.89 16.53
C LYS A 309 43.55 8.69 15.48
N GLN A 310 44.01 8.05 14.39
CA GLN A 310 44.76 8.74 13.36
C GLN A 310 43.85 9.63 12.51
N SER A 311 44.24 10.90 12.33
CA SER A 311 43.47 11.91 11.59
C SER A 311 43.04 11.47 10.18
N GLN A 312 43.91 10.76 9.46
CA GLN A 312 43.61 10.25 8.11
C GLN A 312 42.53 9.17 8.07
N CYS A 313 42.32 8.43 9.18
CA CYS A 313 41.29 7.41 9.25
C CYS A 313 39.97 7.99 9.78
N THR A 314 40.04 8.85 10.80
CA THR A 314 38.85 9.52 11.38
C THR A 314 38.17 10.45 10.38
N SER A 315 38.93 11.12 9.50
CA SER A 315 38.36 11.95 8.42
C SER A 315 37.69 11.14 7.30
N ARG A 316 38.04 9.86 7.14
CA ARG A 316 37.58 9.01 6.03
C ARG A 316 36.45 8.06 6.39
N ILE A 317 36.32 7.65 7.66
CA ILE A 317 35.32 6.65 8.06
C ILE A 317 33.87 7.08 7.77
N ALA A 318 33.52 8.33 8.04
CA ALA A 318 32.19 8.85 7.78
C ALA A 318 31.86 8.92 6.27
N PRO A 319 32.68 9.56 5.40
CA PRO A 319 32.37 9.60 3.98
C PRO A 319 32.38 8.22 3.33
N ASP A 320 33.31 7.33 3.70
CA ASP A 320 33.36 5.98 3.13
C ASP A 320 32.14 5.14 3.53
N LEU A 321 31.65 5.25 4.77
CA LEU A 321 30.41 4.57 5.20
C LEU A 321 29.18 5.15 4.52
N HIS A 322 29.04 6.47 4.39
CA HIS A 322 27.91 7.06 3.67
C HIS A 322 27.88 6.67 2.19
N ALA A 323 29.05 6.64 1.53
CA ALA A 323 29.15 6.17 0.15
C ALA A 323 28.75 4.69 0.02
N LEU A 324 29.18 3.85 0.97
CA LEU A 324 28.76 2.46 1.05
C LEU A 324 27.24 2.33 1.22
N CYS A 325 26.63 3.09 2.14
CA CYS A 325 25.18 3.09 2.36
C CYS A 325 24.41 3.40 1.08
N LYS A 326 24.86 4.39 0.30
CA LYS A 326 24.22 4.77 -0.96
C LYS A 326 24.29 3.62 -1.97
N SER A 327 25.48 3.05 -2.18
CA SER A 327 25.66 1.92 -3.10
C SER A 327 24.87 0.69 -2.67
N LEU A 328 24.82 0.39 -1.37
CA LEU A 328 24.03 -0.70 -0.82
C LEU A 328 22.53 -0.47 -0.98
N ALA A 329 22.05 0.76 -0.78
CA ALA A 329 20.65 1.10 -0.95
C ALA A 329 20.19 0.87 -2.39
N ASP A 330 20.99 1.31 -3.37
CA ASP A 330 20.73 1.07 -4.78
C ASP A 330 20.74 -0.43 -5.11
N ALA A 331 21.77 -1.15 -4.63
CA ALA A 331 21.86 -2.60 -4.81
C ALA A 331 20.69 -3.38 -4.18
N VAL A 332 20.18 -2.93 -3.04
CA VAL A 332 18.99 -3.51 -2.40
C VAL A 332 17.75 -3.26 -3.25
N GLU A 333 17.55 -2.05 -3.78
CA GLU A 333 16.40 -1.76 -4.65
C GLU A 333 16.45 -2.56 -5.97
N ASP A 334 17.63 -2.77 -6.53
CA ASP A 334 17.84 -3.62 -7.71
C ASP A 334 17.61 -5.12 -7.42
N ALA A 335 17.94 -5.57 -6.21
CA ALA A 335 17.77 -6.98 -5.83
C ALA A 335 16.31 -7.39 -5.57
N ILE A 336 15.46 -6.46 -5.15
CA ILE A 336 14.05 -6.73 -4.80
C ILE A 336 13.10 -6.65 -6.00
N THR A 337 13.60 -6.82 -7.23
CA THR A 337 12.78 -6.90 -8.46
C THR A 337 12.00 -8.22 -8.59
N VAL A 338 12.03 -9.07 -7.57
CA VAL A 338 11.23 -10.30 -7.47
C VAL A 338 9.77 -9.95 -7.80
N GLN A 339 9.15 -10.68 -8.72
CA GLN A 339 7.76 -10.42 -9.08
C GLN A 339 6.83 -11.05 -8.05
N LEU A 340 5.81 -10.30 -7.61
CA LEU A 340 4.70 -10.89 -6.89
C LEU A 340 3.90 -11.78 -7.84
N GLU A 341 3.95 -13.10 -7.62
CA GLU A 341 3.15 -14.04 -8.38
C GLU A 341 1.66 -13.83 -8.07
N LEU A 342 0.91 -13.36 -9.06
CA LEU A 342 -0.55 -13.23 -8.95
C LEU A 342 -1.16 -14.23 -9.94
N LYS A 343 -1.85 -15.26 -9.43
CA LYS A 343 -2.55 -16.22 -10.31
C LYS A 343 -3.66 -15.51 -11.09
N GLY A 344 -3.84 -15.96 -12.34
CA GLY A 344 -4.82 -15.53 -13.33
C GLY A 344 -6.22 -15.46 -12.77
#